data_AF-A0A1J3GLX2-F1
#
_entry.id   AF-A0A1J3GLX2-F1
#
_cell.length_a   1.000
_cell.length_b   1.000
_cell.length_c   1.000
_cell.angle_alpha   90.00
_cell.angle_beta   90.00
_cell.angle_gamma   90.00
#
_symmetry.space_group_name_H-M   'P 1'
#
loop_
_entity.id
_entity.type
_entity.pdbx_description
1 polymer ?
#
loop_
_entity_poly.entity_id
_entity_poly.type
_entity_poly.pdbx_seq_one_letter_code
_entity_poly.pdbx_strand_id
1 'polypeptide(L)'
;LTTMLADSNIDVRNGLETLADKSLVHVSTSGWITMHCLLQRLGREIVHEQSDDPGKRQFLEEAGEIHDVLANNTGTGSVLGISF
;
A
#
# COMPACT_ATOMS: atom_id res chain seq x y z
N LEU A 1 -6.54 11.42 -8.88
CA LEU A 1 -6.57 9.95 -8.69
C LEU A 1 -6.86 9.22 -10.00
N THR A 2 -7.96 9.55 -10.68
CA THR A 2 -8.28 8.99 -12.01
C THR A 2 -7.25 9.31 -13.10
N THR A 3 -6.51 10.42 -12.99
CA THR A 3 -5.45 10.79 -13.96
C THR A 3 -4.15 10.01 -13.80
N MET A 4 -3.80 9.58 -12.59
CA MET A 4 -2.55 8.82 -12.34
C MET A 4 -2.67 7.35 -12.76
N LEU A 5 -3.90 6.85 -12.86
CA LEU A 5 -4.21 5.46 -13.23
C LEU A 5 -5.00 5.39 -14.54
N ALA A 6 -5.07 6.50 -15.30
CA ALA A 6 -5.82 6.56 -16.55
C ALA A 6 -5.32 5.55 -17.59
N ASP A 7 -4.02 5.24 -17.57
CA ASP A 7 -3.38 4.27 -18.47
C ASP A 7 -3.35 2.84 -17.91
N SER A 8 -3.90 2.62 -16.70
CA SER A 8 -4.00 1.26 -16.15
C SER A 8 -5.21 0.53 -16.74
N ASN A 9 -5.06 -0.73 -17.11
CA ASN A 9 -6.17 -1.58 -17.59
C ASN A 9 -7.08 -2.06 -16.43
N ILE A 10 -7.20 -1.25 -15.37
CA ILE A 10 -7.86 -1.58 -14.12
C ILE A 10 -9.02 -0.60 -13.94
N ASP A 11 -10.21 -1.13 -13.65
CA ASP A 11 -11.35 -0.29 -13.26
C ASP A 11 -11.21 0.13 -11.78
N VAL A 12 -10.35 1.12 -11.57
CA VAL A 12 -10.03 1.67 -10.24
C VAL A 12 -11.28 2.25 -9.59
N ARG A 13 -12.20 2.84 -10.37
CA ARG A 13 -13.42 3.42 -9.84
C ARG A 13 -14.30 2.34 -9.23
N ASN A 14 -14.61 1.30 -10.00
CA ASN A 14 -15.42 0.18 -9.53
C ASN A 14 -14.77 -0.54 -8.33
N GLY A 15 -13.44 -0.67 -8.33
CA GLY A 15 -12.70 -1.23 -7.20
C GLY A 15 -12.87 -0.41 -5.92
N LEU A 16 -12.72 0.92 -6.00
CA LEU A 16 -12.89 1.81 -4.84
C LEU A 16 -14.34 1.86 -4.35
N GLU A 17 -15.32 1.88 -5.26
CA GLU A 17 -16.75 1.81 -4.91
C GLU A 17 -17.06 0.50 -4.15
N THR A 18 -16.56 -0.63 -4.64
CA THR A 18 -16.72 -1.94 -3.98
C THR A 18 -16.10 -1.96 -2.57
N LEU A 19 -14.93 -1.33 -2.39
CA LEU A 19 -14.29 -1.24 -1.07
C LEU A 19 -15.07 -0.31 -0.13
N ALA A 20 -15.66 0.77 -0.65
CA ALA A 20 -16.49 1.69 0.11
C ALA A 20 -17.81 1.05 0.55
N ASP A 21 -18.48 0.31 -0.33
CA ASP A 21 -19.69 -0.44 -0.02
C ASP A 21 -19.45 -1.50 1.08
N LYS A 22 -18.25 -2.06 1.12
CA LYS A 22 -17.80 -3.00 2.17
C LYS A 22 -17.27 -2.32 3.43
N SER A 23 -17.34 -0.98 3.51
CA SER A 23 -16.81 -0.18 4.63
C SER A 23 -15.31 -0.40 4.90
N LEU A 24 -14.55 -0.82 3.88
CA LEU A 24 -13.11 -1.04 3.98
C LEU A 24 -12.32 0.26 3.77
N VAL A 25 -12.88 1.17 2.96
CA VAL A 25 -12.35 2.51 2.75
C VAL A 25 -13.48 3.52 2.77
N HIS A 26 -13.15 4.79 3.00
CA HIS A 26 -14.04 5.92 2.83
C HIS A 26 -13.46 6.83 1.76
N VAL A 27 -14.28 7.19 0.77
CA VAL A 27 -13.90 8.14 -0.29
C VAL A 27 -14.64 9.45 -0.02
N SER A 28 -13.89 10.52 0.30
CA SER A 28 -14.46 11.83 0.56
C SER A 28 -14.96 12.49 -0.74
N THR A 29 -15.82 13.50 -0.63
CA THR A 29 -16.27 14.31 -1.77
C THR A 29 -15.14 15.06 -2.47
N SER A 30 -14.03 15.31 -1.76
CA SER A 30 -12.79 15.88 -2.29
C SER A 30 -11.82 14.84 -2.87
N GLY A 31 -12.21 13.56 -2.90
CA GLY A 31 -11.44 12.47 -3.50
C GLY A 31 -10.36 11.87 -2.60
N TRP A 32 -10.36 12.17 -1.30
CA TRP A 32 -9.46 11.54 -0.34
C TRP A 32 -9.95 10.13 -0.02
N ILE A 33 -9.05 9.16 -0.04
CA ILE A 33 -9.34 7.80 0.36
C ILE A 33 -8.75 7.60 1.75
N THR A 34 -9.58 7.24 2.72
CA THR A 34 -9.16 6.91 4.08
C THR A 34 -9.54 5.47 4.42
N MET A 35 -8.75 4.84 5.28
CA MET A 35 -8.98 3.49 5.78
C MET A 35 -9.07 3.54 7.30
N HIS A 36 -9.91 2.69 7.89
CA HIS A 36 -9.98 2.58 9.35
C HIS A 36 -8.63 2.10 9.90
N CYS A 37 -8.17 2.65 11.04
CA CYS A 37 -6.84 2.35 11.60
C CYS A 37 -6.60 0.84 11.85
N LEU A 38 -7.66 0.09 12.20
CA LEU A 38 -7.57 -1.37 12.39
C LEU A 38 -7.31 -2.12 11.08
N LEU A 39 -7.93 -1.70 9.96
CA LEU A 39 -7.67 -2.29 8.66
C LEU A 39 -6.27 -1.94 8.15
N GLN A 40 -5.83 -0.71 8.42
CA GLN A 40 -4.47 -0.29 8.10
C GLN A 40 -3.46 -1.13 8.89
N ARG A 41 -3.69 -1.36 10.18
CA ARG A 41 -2.83 -2.21 11.01
C ARG A 41 -2.81 -3.66 10.51
N LEU A 42 -3.97 -4.22 10.18
CA LEU A 42 -4.08 -5.56 9.58
C LEU A 42 -3.27 -5.65 8.28
N GLY A 43 -3.38 -4.66 7.40
CA GLY A 43 -2.60 -4.62 6.16
C GLY A 43 -1.08 -4.62 6.42
N ARG A 44 -0.62 -3.86 7.42
CA ARG A 44 0.79 -3.84 7.84
C ARG A 44 1.25 -5.18 8.40
N GLU A 45 0.43 -5.81 9.24
CA GLU A 45 0.69 -7.13 9.81
C GLU A 45 0.84 -8.18 8.68
N ILE A 46 -0.07 -8.18 7.70
CA ILE A 46 0.03 -9.06 6.52
C ILE A 46 1.35 -8.87 5.76
N VAL A 47 1.81 -7.62 5.59
CA VAL A 47 3.09 -7.33 4.92
C VAL A 47 4.28 -7.80 5.74
N HIS A 48 4.24 -7.65 7.07
CA HIS A 48 5.29 -8.14 7.96
C HIS A 48 5.38 -9.68 7.94
N GLU A 49 4.24 -10.38 7.87
CA GLU A 49 4.19 -11.84 7.79
C GLU A 49 4.77 -12.42 6.49
N GLN A 50 4.95 -11.62 5.45
CA GLN A 50 5.54 -12.08 4.19
C GLN A 50 7.00 -12.55 4.36
N SER A 51 7.75 -11.87 5.23
CA SER A 51 9.18 -12.14 5.43
C SER A 51 9.73 -11.35 6.62
N ASP A 52 10.62 -11.95 7.39
CA ASP A 52 11.44 -11.25 8.39
C ASP A 52 12.44 -10.28 7.74
N ASP A 53 12.87 -10.57 6.51
CA ASP A 53 13.74 -9.70 5.71
C ASP A 53 12.90 -8.61 5.00
N PRO A 54 13.09 -7.31 5.33
CA PRO A 54 12.34 -6.21 4.73
C PRO A 54 12.48 -6.16 3.20
N GLY A 55 13.64 -6.50 2.65
CA GLY A 55 13.88 -6.48 1.20
C GLY A 55 13.02 -7.47 0.40
N LYS A 56 12.34 -8.40 1.09
CA LYS A 56 11.43 -9.40 0.49
C LYS A 56 9.95 -9.10 0.76
N ARG A 57 9.62 -8.03 1.49
CA ARG A 57 8.24 -7.58 1.71
C ARG A 57 7.76 -6.75 0.52
N GLN A 58 6.45 -6.70 0.32
CA GLN A 58 5.85 -5.92 -0.76
C GLN A 58 5.88 -4.41 -0.51
N PHE A 59 5.78 -3.99 0.75
CA PHE A 59 5.78 -2.58 1.13
C PHE A 59 6.70 -2.34 2.30
N LEU A 60 7.39 -1.20 2.28
CA LEU A 60 8.23 -0.73 3.38
C LEU A 60 7.64 0.55 3.95
N GLU A 61 7.65 0.65 5.27
CA GLU A 61 7.11 1.81 6.00
C GLU A 61 8.06 2.32 7.08
N GLU A 62 8.80 1.42 7.73
CA GLU A 62 9.75 1.83 8.76
C GLU A 62 10.95 2.52 8.10
N ALA A 63 11.24 3.75 8.53
CA ALA A 63 12.22 4.60 7.87
C ALA A 63 13.65 4.02 7.92
N GLY A 64 14.00 3.32 9.00
CA GLY A 64 15.24 2.56 9.12
C GLY A 64 15.31 1.40 8.13
N GLU A 65 14.26 0.58 8.04
CA GLU A 65 14.17 -0.51 7.06
C GLU A 65 14.26 0.01 5.63
N ILE A 66 13.58 1.12 5.32
CA ILE A 66 13.65 1.77 3.99
C ILE A 66 15.09 2.21 3.72
N HIS A 67 15.71 2.93 4.65
CA HIS A 67 17.09 3.39 4.52
C HIS A 67 18.03 2.20 4.30
N ASP A 68 17.94 1.16 5.12
CA ASP A 68 18.84 0.01 5.08
C ASP A 68 18.67 -0.80 3.80
N VAL A 69 17.43 -0.97 3.34
CA VAL A 69 17.15 -1.66 2.07
C VAL A 69 17.72 -0.89 0.88
N LEU A 70 17.56 0.42 0.86
CA LEU A 70 18.06 1.27 -0.22
C LEU A 70 19.59 1.44 -0.19
N ALA A 71 20.17 1.70 0.99
CA ALA A 71 21.60 1.91 1.16
C ALA A 71 22.42 0.66 0.83
N ASN A 72 21.91 -0.52 1.18
CA ASN A 72 22.59 -1.79 0.97
C ASN A 72 22.16 -2.52 -0.31
N ASN A 73 21.22 -1.97 -1.09
CA ASN A 73 20.63 -2.60 -2.28
C ASN A 73 20.10 -4.02 -2.01
N THR A 74 19.46 -4.23 -0.86
CA THR A 74 18.90 -5.55 -0.48
C THR A 74 17.46 -5.74 -0.94
N GLY A 75 16.85 -4.72 -1.56
CA GLY A 75 15.51 -4.79 -2.12
C GLY A 75 15.42 -5.82 -3.24
N THR A 76 14.39 -6.64 -3.21
CA THR A 76 14.10 -7.63 -4.27
C THR A 76 12.97 -7.13 -5.18
N GLY A 77 12.70 -7.86 -6.27
CA GLY A 77 11.53 -7.60 -7.12
C GLY A 77 10.17 -7.74 -6.41
N SER A 78 10.17 -8.16 -5.14
CA SER A 78 8.98 -8.20 -4.29
C SER A 78 8.57 -6.81 -3.82
N VAL A 79 9.50 -5.86 -3.65
CA VAL A 79 9.21 -4.51 -3.14
C VAL A 79 8.49 -3.72 -4.23
N LEU A 80 7.23 -3.37 -3.96
CA LEU A 80 6.35 -2.64 -4.87
C LEU A 80 6.23 -1.16 -4.50
N GLY A 81 6.47 -0.80 -3.24
CA GLY A 81 6.35 0.58 -2.80
C GLY A 81 6.94 0.86 -1.42
N ILE A 82 7.17 2.15 -1.17
CA ILE A 82 7.63 2.70 0.11
C ILE A 82 6.65 3.78 0.58
N SER A 83 6.49 3.89 1.91
CA SER A 83 5.78 4.99 2.56
C SER A 83 6.78 5.73 3.44
N PHE A 84 6.89 7.05 3.27
CA PHE A 84 7.80 7.93 4.00
C PHE A 84 7.06 9.12 4.61
#